data_AF-A0A966Y817-F1
#
_entry.id   AF-A0A966Y817-F1
#
_cell.length_a   1.000
_cell.length_b   1.000
_cell.length_c   1.000
_cell.angle_alpha   90.00
_cell.angle_beta   90.00
_cell.angle_gamma   90.00
#
_symmetry.space_group_name_H-M   'P 1'
#
loop_
_entity.id
_entity.type
_entity.pdbx_description
1 polymer ?
#
loop_
_entity_poly.entity_id
_entity_poly.type
_entity_poly.pdbx_seq_one_letter_code
_entity_poly.pdbx_strand_id
1 'polypeptide(L)'
;MDSIAAQVVSSVSANKLNEFRVQYAHRHQSSVANTDSGTGPAVLISGVAGFGGAVSGTGQGNAGFDFQQNMTQVIDNFTLIRGSHSYKVGFDFQHIYDQRTAAPQFIYTFPTQQAYLDAKSGLNPLGYSTMTQLTGNLNFNMSTNLFS
;
A
#
# COMPACT_ATOMS: atom_id res chain seq x y z
N MET A 1 4.90 0.96 -12.97
CA MET A 1 5.84 0.35 -12.01
C MET A 1 7.13 0.26 -12.77
N ASP A 2 8.14 0.96 -12.30
CA ASP A 2 9.30 1.31 -13.12
C ASP A 2 10.54 1.20 -12.23
N SER A 3 11.65 0.69 -12.76
CA SER A 3 12.87 0.54 -12.00
C SER A 3 14.11 0.66 -12.89
N ILE A 4 15.20 1.07 -12.26
CA ILE A 4 16.54 1.06 -12.83
C ILE A 4 17.51 0.50 -11.81
N ALA A 5 18.44 -0.33 -12.26
CA ALA A 5 19.50 -0.86 -11.43
C ALA A 5 20.81 -0.86 -12.22
N ALA A 6 21.91 -0.64 -11.51
CA ALA A 6 23.24 -0.75 -12.06
C ALA A 6 24.14 -1.50 -11.08
N GLN A 7 25.07 -2.28 -11.64
CA GLN A 7 26.05 -3.04 -10.90
C GLN A 7 27.41 -2.89 -11.55
N VAL A 8 28.44 -2.67 -10.73
CA VAL A 8 29.83 -2.63 -11.16
C VAL A 8 30.63 -3.58 -10.28
N VAL A 9 31.30 -4.53 -10.93
CA VAL A 9 32.27 -5.41 -10.28
C VAL A 9 33.66 -4.98 -10.74
N SER A 10 34.54 -4.74 -9.78
CA SER A 10 35.91 -4.31 -10.03
C SER A 10 36.91 -5.22 -9.32
N SER A 11 38.03 -5.48 -9.99
CA SER A 11 39.20 -6.10 -9.36
C SER A 11 40.17 -5.01 -8.97
N VAL A 12 40.40 -4.88 -7.67
CA VAL A 12 41.37 -3.91 -7.11
C VAL A 12 42.78 -4.51 -7.14
N SER A 13 42.88 -5.83 -7.00
CA SER A 13 44.10 -6.63 -7.21
C SER A 13 43.69 -8.07 -7.54
N ALA A 14 44.67 -8.92 -7.86
CA ALA A 14 44.45 -10.35 -8.19
C ALA A 14 43.67 -11.13 -7.11
N ASN A 15 43.58 -10.60 -5.89
CA ASN A 15 42.92 -11.24 -4.75
C ASN A 15 41.92 -10.33 -4.02
N LYS A 16 41.54 -9.19 -4.61
CA LYS A 16 40.59 -8.23 -4.03
C LYS A 16 39.53 -7.86 -5.07
N LEU A 17 38.27 -8.10 -4.73
CA LEU A 17 37.12 -7.79 -5.57
C LEU A 17 36.22 -6.82 -4.82
N ASN A 18 35.67 -5.84 -5.54
CA ASN A 18 34.60 -5.00 -5.05
C ASN A 18 33.36 -5.12 -5.95
N GLU A 19 32.19 -5.24 -5.35
CA GLU A 19 30.89 -5.24 -6.02
C GLU A 19 30.03 -4.11 -5.47
N PHE A 20 29.79 -3.11 -6.31
CA PHE A 20 28.92 -1.98 -6.01
C PHE A 20 27.61 -2.11 -6.80
N ARG A 21 26.47 -1.96 -6.12
CA ARG A 21 25.13 -2.04 -6.70
C ARG A 21 24.29 -0.85 -6.27
N VAL A 22 23.54 -0.30 -7.21
CA VAL A 22 22.54 0.73 -6.97
C VAL A 22 21.23 0.34 -7.62
N GLN A 23 20.13 0.66 -6.94
CA GLN A 23 18.79 0.45 -7.47
C GLN A 23 17.90 1.64 -7.11
N TYR A 24 17.07 2.02 -8.06
CA TYR A 24 15.91 2.85 -7.83
C TYR A 24 14.67 2.14 -8.37
N ALA A 25 13.60 2.07 -7.60
CA ALA A 25 12.33 1.50 -8.00
C ALA A 25 11.17 2.40 -7.57
N HIS A 26 10.22 2.57 -8.48
CA HIS A 26 8.98 3.29 -8.29
C HIS A 26 7.78 2.37 -8.51
N ARG A 27 6.85 2.39 -7.55
CA ARG A 27 5.58 1.68 -7.64
C ARG A 27 4.46 2.68 -7.41
N HIS A 28 3.52 2.73 -8.34
CA HIS A 28 2.28 3.48 -8.19
C HIS A 28 1.12 2.53 -8.53
N GLN A 29 0.17 2.46 -7.62
CA GLN A 29 -1.04 1.66 -7.75
C GLN A 29 -2.21 2.41 -7.16
N SER A 30 -3.25 2.58 -7.97
CA SER A 30 -4.46 3.27 -7.56
C SER A 30 -5.71 2.52 -8.02
N SER A 31 -6.85 2.89 -7.46
CA SER A 31 -8.16 2.39 -7.84
C SER A 31 -9.13 3.57 -7.84
N VAL A 32 -9.81 3.80 -8.97
CA VAL A 32 -10.70 4.94 -9.17
C VAL A 32 -12.13 4.46 -9.43
N ALA A 33 -13.12 5.21 -8.95
CA ALA A 33 -14.51 4.93 -9.25
C ALA A 33 -14.76 5.07 -10.75
N ASN A 34 -15.62 4.21 -11.27
CA ASN A 34 -16.20 4.30 -12.61
C ASN A 34 -17.73 4.31 -12.51
N THR A 35 -18.40 4.30 -13.66
CA THR A 35 -19.88 4.29 -13.76
C THR A 35 -20.54 3.10 -13.07
N ASP A 36 -19.81 2.01 -12.87
CA ASP A 36 -20.30 0.76 -12.29
C ASP A 36 -20.03 0.66 -10.78
N SER A 37 -19.32 1.63 -10.18
CA SER A 37 -18.87 1.58 -8.78
C SER A 37 -19.94 1.89 -7.74
N GLY A 38 -21.14 2.31 -8.18
CA GLY A 38 -22.20 2.79 -7.31
C GLY A 38 -21.88 4.13 -6.63
N THR A 39 -22.91 4.88 -6.23
CA THR A 39 -22.77 6.21 -5.62
C THR A 39 -23.41 6.27 -4.24
N GLY A 40 -22.92 7.18 -3.39
CA GLY A 40 -23.44 7.38 -2.04
C GLY A 40 -22.84 6.40 -1.03
N PRO A 41 -23.40 6.33 0.20
CA PRO A 41 -22.92 5.41 1.21
C PRO A 41 -23.18 3.96 0.78
N ALA A 42 -22.30 3.07 1.22
CA ALA A 42 -22.54 1.65 1.09
C ALA A 42 -23.61 1.22 2.11
N VAL A 43 -24.54 0.37 1.68
CA VAL A 43 -25.58 -0.18 2.52
C VAL A 43 -25.46 -1.69 2.50
N LEU A 44 -25.33 -2.29 3.68
CA LEU A 44 -25.32 -3.72 3.87
C LEU A 44 -26.55 -4.14 4.68
N ILE A 45 -27.34 -5.07 4.17
CA ILE A 45 -28.43 -5.72 4.90
C ILE A 45 -27.96 -7.13 5.24
N SER A 46 -27.78 -7.40 6.53
CA SER A 46 -27.15 -8.63 7.03
C SER A 46 -27.82 -9.89 6.47
N GLY A 47 -27.04 -10.75 5.81
CA GLY A 47 -27.53 -12.01 5.23
C GLY A 47 -28.43 -11.86 3.99
N VAL A 48 -28.58 -10.64 3.43
CA VAL A 48 -29.52 -10.37 2.34
C VAL A 48 -28.85 -9.76 1.12
N ALA A 49 -28.28 -8.55 1.25
CA ALA A 49 -27.80 -7.77 0.10
C ALA A 49 -26.82 -6.67 0.51
N GLY A 50 -25.98 -6.25 -0.43
CA GLY A 50 -25.14 -5.05 -0.34
C GLY A 50 -25.25 -4.21 -1.60
N PHE A 51 -25.35 -2.90 -1.47
CA PHE A 51 -25.48 -1.96 -2.59
C PHE A 51 -25.02 -0.54 -2.21
N GLY A 52 -25.02 0.39 -3.17
CA GLY A 52 -24.54 1.76 -2.99
C GLY A 52 -23.06 1.86 -3.35
N GLY A 53 -22.29 2.63 -2.59
CA GLY A 53 -20.84 2.74 -2.76
C GLY A 53 -20.07 1.46 -2.43
N ALA A 54 -18.76 1.47 -2.67
CA ALA A 54 -17.90 0.31 -2.43
C ALA A 54 -17.94 -0.14 -0.96
N VAL A 55 -18.24 -1.42 -0.75
CA VAL A 55 -18.33 -2.09 0.57
C VAL A 55 -16.99 -2.63 1.07
N SER A 56 -16.01 -2.80 0.18
CA SER A 56 -14.68 -3.29 0.55
C SER A 56 -13.93 -2.20 1.33
N GLY A 57 -12.90 -2.57 2.10
CA GLY A 57 -12.25 -1.70 3.07
C GLY A 57 -11.52 -0.47 2.49
N THR A 58 -10.53 0.05 3.19
CA THR A 58 -9.85 1.30 2.81
C THR A 58 -8.60 1.05 1.94
N GLY A 59 -8.49 -0.15 1.39
CA GLY A 59 -7.29 -0.70 0.78
C GLY A 59 -7.35 -0.83 -0.73
N GLN A 60 -6.39 -1.58 -1.26
CA GLN A 60 -6.26 -1.86 -2.68
C GLN A 60 -7.55 -2.48 -3.24
N GLY A 61 -8.06 -1.94 -4.36
CA GLY A 61 -9.32 -2.36 -4.98
C GLY A 61 -10.52 -1.47 -4.66
N ASN A 62 -10.36 -0.49 -3.75
CA ASN A 62 -11.40 0.48 -3.44
C ASN A 62 -11.26 1.79 -4.19
N ALA A 63 -12.39 2.30 -4.69
CA ALA A 63 -12.44 3.60 -5.32
C ALA A 63 -11.94 4.70 -4.38
N GLY A 64 -10.87 5.40 -4.80
CA GLY A 64 -10.21 6.44 -4.01
C GLY A 64 -8.96 5.96 -3.27
N PHE A 65 -8.56 4.69 -3.41
CA PHE A 65 -7.27 4.20 -2.93
C PHE A 65 -6.14 4.65 -3.86
N ASP A 66 -5.06 5.15 -3.27
CA ASP A 66 -3.80 5.41 -3.96
C ASP A 66 -2.60 4.95 -3.10
N PHE A 67 -1.59 4.39 -3.75
CA PHE A 67 -0.36 3.94 -3.14
C PHE A 67 0.82 4.23 -4.06
N GLN A 68 1.78 4.96 -3.54
CA GLN A 68 3.01 5.34 -4.21
C GLN A 68 4.21 4.99 -3.32
N GLN A 69 5.18 4.28 -3.86
CA GLN A 69 6.38 3.87 -3.15
C GLN A 69 7.60 4.11 -4.02
N ASN A 70 8.58 4.81 -3.46
CA ASN A 70 9.91 5.00 -4.04
C ASN A 70 10.93 4.30 -3.17
N MET A 71 11.79 3.51 -3.79
CA MET A 71 12.83 2.77 -3.10
C MET A 71 14.17 3.05 -3.75
N THR A 72 15.12 3.51 -2.96
CA THR A 72 16.52 3.70 -3.37
C THR A 72 17.38 2.78 -2.53
N GLN A 73 18.23 1.97 -3.16
CA GLN A 73 19.12 1.06 -2.46
C GLN A 73 20.55 1.19 -3.00
N VAL A 74 21.51 1.17 -2.09
CA VAL A 74 22.95 1.21 -2.36
C VAL A 74 23.61 0.11 -1.56
N ILE A 75 24.35 -0.75 -2.25
CA ILE A 75 25.01 -1.91 -1.65
C ILE A 75 26.46 -1.95 -2.14
N ASP A 76 27.40 -2.11 -1.22
CA ASP A 76 28.80 -2.36 -1.55
C ASP A 76 29.29 -3.61 -0.82
N ASN A 77 30.01 -4.46 -1.55
CA ASN A 77 30.55 -5.71 -1.04
C ASN A 77 32.01 -5.86 -1.45
N PHE A 78 32.88 -5.88 -0.44
CA PHE A 78 34.29 -6.16 -0.62
C PHE A 78 34.61 -7.62 -0.29
N THR A 79 35.37 -8.26 -1.18
CA THR A 79 35.85 -9.64 -1.01
C THR A 79 37.37 -9.68 -1.07
N LEU A 80 37.98 -10.27 -0.04
CA LEU A 80 39.41 -10.57 0.03
C LEU A 80 39.65 -12.07 -0.03
N ILE A 81 40.45 -12.50 -0.99
CA ILE A 81 40.90 -13.89 -1.12
C ILE A 81 42.32 -13.98 -0.55
N ARG A 82 42.54 -14.90 0.38
CA ARG A 82 43.86 -15.17 0.97
C ARG A 82 44.08 -16.67 1.12
N GLY A 83 44.93 -17.23 0.26
CA GLY A 83 45.11 -18.68 0.16
C GLY A 83 43.78 -19.35 -0.19
N SER A 84 43.40 -20.38 0.59
CA SER A 84 42.12 -21.09 0.43
C SER A 84 40.94 -20.43 1.16
N HIS A 85 41.11 -19.22 1.69
CA HIS A 85 40.08 -18.51 2.45
C HIS A 85 39.53 -17.29 1.70
N SER A 86 38.24 -17.03 1.87
CA SER A 86 37.54 -15.84 1.37
C SER A 86 36.89 -15.10 2.54
N TYR A 87 37.14 -13.79 2.62
CA TYR A 87 36.54 -12.90 3.60
C TYR A 87 35.67 -11.90 2.86
N LYS A 88 34.41 -11.75 3.29
CA LYS A 88 33.45 -10.82 2.69
C LYS A 88 32.93 -9.86 3.76
N VAL A 89 32.96 -8.58 3.43
CA VAL A 89 32.38 -7.50 4.25
C VAL A 89 31.63 -6.57 3.32
N GLY A 90 30.62 -5.88 3.82
CA GLY A 90 29.85 -4.96 3.00
C GLY A 90 28.91 -4.12 3.85
N PHE A 91 28.18 -3.26 3.16
CA PHE A 91 27.06 -2.51 3.73
C PHE A 91 25.89 -2.52 2.75
N ASP A 92 24.69 -2.41 3.31
CA ASP A 92 23.45 -2.18 2.58
C ASP A 92 22.74 -0.98 3.18
N PHE A 93 22.44 0.01 2.33
CA PHE A 93 21.58 1.13 2.67
C PHE A 93 20.35 1.12 1.77
N GLN A 94 19.18 1.16 2.40
CA GLN A 94 17.92 1.27 1.67
C GLN A 94 17.06 2.41 2.25
N HIS A 95 16.65 3.31 1.36
CA HIS A 95 15.65 4.34 1.63
C HIS A 95 14.34 3.97 0.97
N ILE A 96 13.25 4.01 1.74
CA ILE A 96 11.88 3.80 1.24
C ILE A 96 11.07 5.04 1.59
N TYR A 97 10.43 5.63 0.59
CA TYR A 97 9.39 6.63 0.75
C TYR A 97 8.06 6.01 0.34
N ASP A 98 7.12 5.98 1.28
CA ASP A 98 5.77 5.48 1.08
C ASP A 98 4.77 6.62 1.24
N GLN A 99 3.88 6.74 0.26
CA GLN A 99 2.70 7.58 0.29
C GLN A 99 1.48 6.71 0.03
N ARG A 100 0.46 6.85 0.87
CA ARG A 100 -0.77 6.10 0.77
C ARG A 100 -1.96 7.00 1.05
N THR A 101 -2.97 6.92 0.19
CA THR A 101 -4.28 7.50 0.41
C THR A 101 -5.27 6.35 0.60
N ALA A 102 -5.89 6.32 1.78
CA ALA A 102 -6.96 5.38 2.06
C ALA A 102 -8.23 5.77 1.28
N ALA A 103 -8.94 4.78 0.74
CA ALA A 103 -10.23 5.04 0.13
C ALA A 103 -11.24 5.53 1.20
N PRO A 104 -11.97 6.64 0.95
CA PRO A 104 -13.03 7.07 1.84
C PRO A 104 -14.08 5.97 1.99
N GLN A 105 -14.55 5.76 3.22
CA GLN A 105 -15.52 4.71 3.50
C GLN A 105 -16.67 5.26 4.32
N PHE A 106 -17.90 4.90 3.92
CA PHE A 106 -19.11 5.19 4.68
C PHE A 106 -20.08 4.01 4.49
N ILE A 107 -20.28 3.21 5.53
CA ILE A 107 -21.09 1.98 5.47
C ILE A 107 -22.15 2.02 6.57
N TYR A 108 -23.41 1.80 6.17
CA TYR A 108 -24.51 1.49 7.09
C TYR A 108 -24.83 -0.01 7.02
N THR A 109 -24.84 -0.67 8.17
CA THR A 109 -25.26 -2.06 8.28
C THR A 109 -26.62 -2.14 8.94
N PHE A 110 -27.60 -2.71 8.25
CA PHE A 110 -28.95 -2.95 8.76
C PHE A 110 -29.13 -4.43 9.12
N PRO A 111 -29.83 -4.73 10.23
CA PRO A 111 -30.09 -6.10 10.64
C PRO A 111 -31.11 -6.81 9.73
N THR A 112 -32.06 -6.07 9.14
CA THR A 112 -33.14 -6.61 8.30
C THR A 112 -33.50 -5.65 7.16
N GLN A 113 -34.20 -6.15 6.15
CA GLN A 113 -34.74 -5.32 5.06
C GLN A 113 -35.72 -4.26 5.59
N GLN A 114 -36.58 -4.61 6.55
CA GLN A 114 -37.56 -3.69 7.12
C GLN A 114 -36.88 -2.51 7.80
N ALA A 115 -35.81 -2.76 8.58
CA ALA A 115 -35.07 -1.69 9.25
C ALA A 115 -34.47 -0.68 8.25
N TYR A 116 -34.00 -1.15 7.09
CA TYR A 116 -33.56 -0.27 6.01
C TYR A 116 -34.71 0.55 5.42
N LEU A 117 -35.87 -0.05 5.17
CA LEU A 117 -37.04 0.66 4.62
C LEU A 117 -37.60 1.71 5.59
N ASP A 118 -37.64 1.40 6.88
CA ASP A 118 -38.06 2.33 7.94
C ASP A 118 -37.09 3.51 8.07
N ALA A 119 -35.78 3.26 7.95
CA ALA A 119 -34.78 4.31 7.91
C ALA A 119 -34.89 5.17 6.65
N LYS A 120 -35.10 4.55 5.48
CA LYS A 120 -35.25 5.26 4.20
C LYS A 120 -36.52 6.12 4.14
N SER A 121 -37.60 5.68 4.76
CA SER A 121 -38.87 6.42 4.83
C SER A 121 -38.88 7.51 5.90
N GLY A 122 -37.88 7.55 6.78
CA GLY A 122 -37.78 8.50 7.87
C GLY A 122 -38.53 8.09 9.14
N LEU A 123 -39.20 6.94 9.15
CA LEU A 123 -39.89 6.41 10.33
C LEU A 123 -38.91 6.05 11.45
N ASN A 124 -37.73 5.52 11.10
CA ASN A 124 -36.64 5.26 12.04
C ASN A 124 -35.26 5.43 11.38
N PRO A 125 -34.76 6.67 11.19
CA PRO A 125 -33.52 6.97 10.47
C PRO A 125 -32.26 6.29 11.04
N LEU A 126 -32.29 5.91 12.32
CA LEU A 126 -31.17 5.29 13.03
C LEU A 126 -31.37 3.77 13.22
N GLY A 127 -32.25 3.14 12.44
CA GLY A 127 -32.52 1.70 12.51
C GLY A 127 -31.38 0.77 12.07
N TYR A 128 -30.20 1.31 11.73
CA TYR A 128 -29.00 0.52 11.44
C TYR A 128 -28.40 -0.05 12.73
N SER A 129 -27.79 -1.23 12.64
CA SER A 129 -27.09 -1.85 13.77
C SER A 129 -25.69 -1.26 13.95
N THR A 130 -24.99 -0.96 12.86
CA THR A 130 -23.68 -0.32 12.88
C THR A 130 -23.54 0.71 11.75
N MET A 131 -22.76 1.74 12.02
CA MET A 131 -22.25 2.66 11.01
C MET A 131 -20.73 2.69 11.14
N THR A 132 -20.02 2.54 10.02
CA THR A 132 -18.56 2.65 9.96
C THR A 132 -18.19 3.70 8.95
N GLN A 133 -17.38 4.66 9.38
CA GLN A 133 -16.90 5.74 8.55
C GLN A 133 -15.39 5.89 8.69
N LEU A 134 -14.71 6.07 7.56
CA LEU A 134 -13.37 6.64 7.53
C LEU A 134 -13.47 8.08 7.04
N THR A 135 -13.08 9.03 7.88
CA THR A 135 -13.15 10.47 7.63
C THR A 135 -11.87 11.16 8.09
N GLY A 136 -11.73 12.43 7.75
CA GLY A 136 -10.55 13.24 8.06
C GLY A 136 -9.44 13.09 7.04
N ASN A 137 -8.19 13.25 7.48
CA ASN A 137 -7.04 13.08 6.59
C ASN A 137 -6.80 11.60 6.30
N LEU A 138 -7.04 11.22 5.05
CA LEU A 138 -6.87 9.84 4.57
C LEU A 138 -5.46 9.57 4.03
N ASN A 139 -4.62 10.61 4.00
CA ASN A 139 -3.25 10.54 3.49
C ASN A 139 -2.29 10.17 4.61
N PHE A 140 -1.38 9.28 4.28
CA PHE A 140 -0.30 8.84 5.14
C PHE A 140 0.99 8.79 4.31
N ASN A 141 2.01 9.47 4.81
CA ASN A 141 3.33 9.50 4.19
C ASN A 141 4.37 9.11 5.24
N MET A 142 5.33 8.27 4.87
CA MET A 142 6.44 7.89 5.72
C MET A 142 7.73 7.68 4.93
N SER A 143 8.85 7.99 5.57
CA SER A 143 10.18 7.66 5.08
C SER A 143 10.86 6.70 6.04
N THR A 144 11.44 5.63 5.52
CA THR A 144 12.18 4.63 6.32
C THR A 144 13.57 4.44 5.74
N ASN A 145 14.57 4.40 6.63
CA ASN A 145 15.95 4.08 6.30
C ASN A 145 16.32 2.75 6.98
N LEU A 146 16.84 1.81 6.20
CA LEU A 146 17.30 0.50 6.64
C LEU A 146 18.81 0.40 6.39
N PHE A 147 19.53 -0.17 7.36
CA PHE A 147 20.99 -0.34 7.30
C PHE A 147 21.35 -1.74 7.80
N SER A 148 22.26 -2.43 7.10
CA SER A 148 22.84 -3.71 7.54
C SER A 148 24.26 -3.91 7.06
#